data_AF-A0A840IJY8-F1
#
_entry.id   AF-A0A840IJY8-F1
#
_cell.length_a   1.000
_cell.length_b   1.000
_cell.length_c   1.000
_cell.angle_alpha   90.00
_cell.angle_beta   90.00
_cell.angle_gamma   90.00
#
_symmetry.space_group_name_H-M   'P 1'
#
loop_
_entity.id
_entity.type
_entity.pdbx_description
1 polymer ?
#
loop_
_entity_poly.entity_id
_entity_poly.type
_entity_poly.pdbx_seq_one_letter_code
_entity_poly.pdbx_strand_id
1 'polypeptide(L)' 'MTTRRIILGISLAFIGLLIFVTFADAVDEGVSIRTVVSIPIIVMLGVGVIGALAQPPRR' A
#
# COMPACT_ATOMS: atom_id res chain seq x y z
N MET A 1 16.06 -20.36 -1.93
CA MET A 1 15.66 -18.98 -2.26
C MET A 1 14.98 -18.38 -1.03
N THR A 2 15.61 -17.35 -0.51
CA THR A 2 15.70 -17.02 0.91
C THR A 2 14.42 -16.35 1.41
N THR A 3 13.89 -16.77 2.57
CA THR A 3 12.70 -16.29 3.29
C THR A 3 12.36 -14.81 3.13
N ARG A 4 13.38 -13.95 3.01
CA ARG A 4 13.29 -12.52 2.72
C ARG A 4 12.44 -12.16 1.48
N ARG A 5 12.53 -12.92 0.38
CA ARG A 5 11.70 -12.68 -0.83
C ARG A 5 10.23 -13.03 -0.60
N ILE A 6 9.97 -14.08 0.18
CA ILE A 6 8.61 -14.51 0.53
C ILE A 6 7.96 -13.44 1.41
N ILE A 7 8.68 -12.95 2.42
CA ILE A 7 8.19 -11.88 3.29
C ILE A 7 7.89 -10.62 2.48
N LEU A 8 8.80 -10.19 1.60
CA LEU A 8 8.57 -9.03 0.74
C LEU A 8 7.36 -9.22 -0.20
N GLY A 9 7.20 -10.41 -0.78
CA GLY A 9 6.04 -10.72 -1.62
C GLY A 9 4.71 -10.66 -0.86
N ILE A 10 4.67 -11.22 0.35
CA ILE A 10 3.49 -11.19 1.23
C ILE A 10 3.17 -9.75 1.64
N SER A 11 4.17 -8.98 2.09
CA SER A 11 3.98 -7.57 2.46
C SER A 11 3.47 -6.75 1.28
N LEU A 12 4.02 -6.96 0.08
CA LEU A 12 3.58 -6.26 -1.13
C LEU A 12 2.12 -6.59 -1.50
N ALA A 13 1.74 -7.87 -1.42
CA ALA A 13 0.38 -8.32 -1.68
C ALA A 13 -0.62 -7.72 -0.66
N PHE A 14 -0.24 -7.67 0.62
CA PHE A 14 -1.08 -7.13 1.68
C PHE A 14 -1.32 -5.62 1.52
N ILE A 15 -0.27 -4.88 1.15
CA ILE A 15 -0.37 -3.45 0.90
C ILE A 15 -1.19 -3.18 -0.37
N GLY A 16 -0.98 -3.94 -1.44
CA GLY A 16 -1.76 -3.82 -2.67
C GLY A 16 -3.26 -4.08 -2.44
N LEU A 17 -3.59 -5.09 -1.63
CA LEU A 17 -4.97 -5.37 -1.22
C LEU A 17 -5.59 -4.18 -0.45
N LEU A 18 -4.86 -3.60 0.50
CA LEU A 18 -5.32 -2.45 1.28
C LEU A 18 -5.60 -1.23 0.41
N ILE A 19 -4.73 -0.95 -0.57
CA ILE A 19 -4.93 0.13 -1.54
C ILE A 19 -6.18 -0.14 -2.37
N PHE A 20 -6.36 -1.37 -2.87
CA PHE A 20 -7.52 -1.75 -3.68
C PHE A 20 -8.83 -1.59 -2.91
N VAL A 21 -8.91 -2.11 -1.67
CA VAL A 21 -10.11 -1.99 -0.83
C VAL A 21 -10.44 -0.52 -0.56
N THR A 22 -9.43 0.30 -0.30
CA THR A 22 -9.65 1.73 -0.04
C THR A 22 -10.12 2.48 -1.30
N PHE A 23 -9.60 2.12 -2.48
CA PHE A 23 -10.07 2.66 -3.76
C PHE A 23 -11.50 2.20 -4.09
N ALA A 24 -11.83 0.92 -3.83
CA ALA A 24 -13.17 0.39 -4.03
C ALA A 24 -14.19 1.11 -3.14
N ASP A 25 -13.88 1.29 -1.85
CA ASP A 25 -14.71 2.08 -0.91
C ASP A 25 -14.88 3.53 -1.39
N ALA A 26 -13.82 4.16 -1.88
CA ALA A 26 -13.88 5.53 -2.38
C ALA A 26 -14.77 5.69 -3.63
N VAL A 27 -14.85 4.65 -4.46
CA VAL A 27 -15.68 4.63 -5.68
C VAL A 27 -17.15 4.32 -5.33
N ASP A 28 -17.40 3.38 -4.42
CA ASP A 28 -18.76 2.96 -4.05
C ASP A 28 -19.47 3.97 -3.14
N GLU A 29 -18.76 4.61 -2.19
CA GLU A 29 -19.36 5.49 -1.18
C GLU A 29 -19.21 7.00 -1.49
N GLY A 30 -18.39 7.36 -2.49
CA GLY A 30 -18.11 8.75 -2.88
C GLY A 30 -17.13 9.48 -1.94
N VAL A 31 -17.01 10.82 -2.10
CA VAL A 31 -16.15 11.65 -1.23
C VAL A 31 -16.83 11.86 0.13
N SER A 32 -16.72 10.85 0.99
CA SER A 32 -17.15 10.87 2.39
C SER A 32 -16.02 11.39 3.30
N ILE A 33 -16.35 11.84 4.52
CA ILE A 33 -15.34 12.16 5.55
C ILE A 33 -14.39 10.98 5.77
N ARG A 34 -14.87 9.74 5.63
CA ARG A 34 -14.04 8.53 5.66
C ARG A 34 -12.98 8.53 4.57
N THR A 35 -13.39 8.87 3.34
CA THR A 35 -12.51 9.00 2.17
C THR A 35 -11.45 10.06 2.38
N VAL A 36 -11.82 11.22 2.94
CA VAL A 36 -10.86 12.30 3.23
C VAL A 36 -9.82 11.88 4.26
N VAL A 37 -10.24 11.15 5.30
CA VAL A 37 -9.35 10.65 6.35
C VAL A 37 -8.47 9.49 5.86
N SER A 38 -8.92 8.69 4.89
CA SER A 38 -8.14 7.57 4.34
C SER A 38 -7.12 8.00 3.27
N ILE A 39 -7.29 9.14 2.58
CA ILE A 39 -6.31 9.71 1.63
C ILE A 39 -4.88 9.75 2.19
N PRO A 40 -4.59 10.36 3.36
CA PRO A 40 -3.22 10.40 3.88
C PRO A 40 -2.65 9.01 4.20
N ILE A 41 -3.49 8.05 4.56
CA ILE A 41 -3.08 6.66 4.80
C ILE A 41 -2.68 5.99 3.47
N ILE A 42 -3.47 6.19 2.40
CA ILE A 42 -3.15 5.70 1.05
C ILE A 42 -1.85 6.33 0.55
N VAL A 43 -1.67 7.64 0.73
CA VAL A 43 -0.45 8.35 0.34
C VAL A 43 0.76 7.81 1.11
N MET A 44 0.65 7.64 2.43
CA MET A 44 1.74 7.11 3.25
C MET A 44 2.09 5.66 2.86
N LEU A 45 1.10 4.82 2.58
CA LEU A 45 1.31 3.45 2.09
C LEU A 45 1.95 3.44 0.71
N GLY A 46 1.44 4.23 -0.23
CA GLY A 46 1.98 4.34 -1.58
C GLY A 46 3.43 4.80 -1.58
N VAL A 47 3.73 5.88 -0.84
CA VAL A 47 5.10 6.39 -0.66
C VAL A 47 5.99 5.37 0.05
N GLY A 48 5.48 4.69 1.08
CA GLY A 48 6.23 3.65 1.80
C GLY A 48 6.61 2.46 0.91
N VAL A 49 5.69 2.00 0.05
CA VAL A 49 5.96 0.92 -0.92
C VAL A 49 6.95 1.39 -1.98
N ILE A 50 6.73 2.56 -2.58
CA ILE A 50 7.63 3.12 -3.59
C ILE A 50 9.02 3.31 -3.00
N GLY A 51 9.13 3.84 -1.77
CA GLY A 51 10.40 4.02 -1.07
C GLY A 51 11.12 2.70 -0.77
N ALA A 52 10.37 1.65 -0.40
CA ALA A 52 10.92 0.31 -0.18
C ALA A 52 11.43 -0.34 -1.49
N LEU A 53 10.72 -0.13 -2.61
CA LEU A 53 11.14 -0.61 -3.93
C LEU A 53 12.28 0.22 -4.53
N ALA A 54 12.31 1.52 -4.27
CA ALA A 54 13.33 2.44 -4.74
C ALA A 54 14.65 2.34 -3.97
N GLN A 55 14.68 1.66 -2.83
CA GLN A 55 15.91 1.38 -2.11
C GLN A 55 16.60 0.15 -2.73
N PRO A 56 17.71 0.34 -3.48
CA PRO A 56 18.49 -0.79 -3.94
C PRO A 56 18.99 -1.58 -2.73
N PRO A 57 19.09 -2.92 -2.82
CA PRO A 57 19.56 -3.75 -1.72
C PRO A 57 20.98 -3.30 -1.36
N ARG A 58 21.11 -2.57 -0.24
CA ARG A 58 22.42 -2.17 0.27
C ARG A 58 23.13 -3.44 0.72
N ARG A 59 24.32 -3.61 0.13
CA ARG A 59 25.20 -4.77 0.20
C ARG A 59 25.75 -4.95 1.61
#